data_AF-A0A9Q1JHP1-F1
#
_entry.id   AF-A0A9Q1JHP1-F1
#
_cell.length_a   1.000
_cell.length_b   1.000
_cell.length_c   1.000
_cell.angle_alpha   90.00
_cell.angle_beta   90.00
_cell.angle_gamma   90.00
#
_symmetry.space_group_name_H-M   'P 1'
#
loop_
_entity.id
_entity.type
_entity.pdbx_description
1 polymer ?
#
loop_
_entity_poly.entity_id
_entity_poly.type
_entity_poly.pdbx_seq_one_letter_code
_entity_poly.pdbx_strand_id
1 'polypeptide(L)'
;MYISQNELCDFLLQNLSARLEREILLSDMSAFKAANPDAVFEDFIRWHSPGDWESDAIEDSRVSETKMNNDWPPRGRLSSRMSEHGNFWRKLWNDAPALAASEQKPLFDANREGEKILHYLETLQPHQLLEQMVCAAFRATAETLNQTSFGDVDQMKSKLDQLCLTVASMLRPLQGNQLSRDSEVFEDLKQLCATFGNIERFTILAASLHRKFIRAPRLSREIFSDYNNFYCLKIGNSAVEGDIPKVNCLRGSFHVIVAL
;
A
#
# COMPACT_ATOMS: atom_id res chain seq x y z
N MET A 1 -27.76 22.75 7.02
CA MET A 1 -27.10 22.25 5.80
C MET A 1 -25.69 21.87 6.21
N TYR A 2 -25.55 20.66 6.75
CA TYR A 2 -24.26 20.13 7.23
C TYR A 2 -23.60 19.45 6.04
N ILE A 3 -22.56 20.09 5.50
CA ILE A 3 -21.64 19.43 4.57
C ILE A 3 -20.91 18.37 5.39
N SER A 4 -20.97 17.12 4.96
CA SER A 4 -20.38 16.01 5.70
C SER A 4 -18.85 16.21 5.79
N GLN A 5 -18.22 15.84 6.91
CA GLN A 5 -16.76 15.97 7.10
C GLN A 5 -15.94 15.34 5.97
N ASN A 6 -16.50 14.34 5.28
CA ASN A 6 -15.88 13.67 4.14
C ASN A 6 -15.88 14.55 2.88
N GLU A 7 -16.97 15.27 2.57
CA GLU A 7 -17.02 16.23 1.46
C GLU A 7 -16.08 17.42 1.70
N LEU A 8 -15.91 17.82 2.97
CA LEU A 8 -14.97 18.86 3.38
C LEU A 8 -13.52 18.41 3.20
N CYS A 9 -13.16 17.17 3.55
CA CYS A 9 -11.84 16.60 3.30
C CYS A 9 -11.55 16.45 1.80
N ASP A 10 -12.48 15.93 1.00
CA ASP A 10 -12.30 15.77 -0.44
C ASP A 10 -12.16 17.12 -1.15
N PHE A 11 -12.97 18.11 -0.76
CA PHE A 11 -12.84 19.47 -1.27
C PHE A 11 -11.51 20.13 -0.85
N LEU A 12 -11.05 19.91 0.38
CA LEU A 12 -9.75 20.41 0.84
C LEU A 12 -8.58 19.72 0.13
N LEU A 13 -8.65 18.41 -0.09
CA LEU A 13 -7.64 17.63 -0.81
C LEU A 13 -7.56 18.01 -2.29
N GLN A 14 -8.70 18.21 -2.96
CA GLN A 14 -8.74 18.70 -4.35
C GLN A 14 -8.16 20.12 -4.47
N ASN A 15 -8.50 21.02 -3.54
CA ASN A 15 -7.94 22.38 -3.52
C ASN A 15 -6.43 22.39 -3.22
N LEU A 16 -5.96 21.48 -2.36
CA LEU A 16 -4.54 21.30 -2.07
C LEU A 16 -3.79 20.77 -3.31
N SER A 17 -4.32 19.75 -3.99
CA SER A 17 -3.73 19.22 -5.23
C SER A 17 -3.64 20.29 -6.31
N ALA A 18 -4.75 21.00 -6.57
CA ALA A 18 -4.78 22.05 -7.58
C ALA A 18 -3.83 23.22 -7.25
N ARG A 19 -3.65 23.55 -5.96
CA ARG A 19 -2.69 24.58 -5.54
C ARG A 19 -1.24 24.11 -5.73
N LEU A 20 -0.93 22.87 -5.37
CA LEU A 20 0.40 22.30 -5.56
C LEU A 20 0.76 22.19 -7.04
N GLU A 21 -0.16 21.70 -7.87
CA GLU A 21 0.00 21.63 -9.33
C GLU A 21 0.29 23.02 -9.93
N ARG A 22 -0.41 24.05 -9.44
CA ARG A 22 -0.15 25.44 -9.83
C ARG A 22 1.24 25.91 -9.41
N GLU A 23 1.65 25.67 -8.17
CA GLU A 23 2.93 26.13 -7.64
C GLU A 23 4.12 25.43 -8.34
N ILE A 24 4.00 24.13 -8.61
CA ILE A 24 4.98 23.36 -9.40
C ILE A 24 5.08 23.94 -10.80
N LEU A 25 3.95 24.13 -11.49
CA LEU A 25 3.95 24.65 -12.86
C LEU A 25 4.54 26.07 -12.93
N LEU A 26 4.24 26.93 -11.97
CA LEU A 26 4.81 28.28 -11.89
C LEU A 26 6.32 28.24 -11.67
N SER A 27 6.80 27.33 -10.82
CA SER A 27 8.23 27.10 -10.57
C SER A 27 8.96 26.64 -11.85
N ASP A 28 8.38 25.66 -12.55
CA ASP A 28 8.91 25.14 -13.81
C ASP A 28 8.99 26.23 -14.88
N MET A 29 7.93 27.01 -15.06
CA MET A 29 7.89 28.14 -16.01
C MET A 29 8.95 29.19 -15.67
N SER A 30 9.13 29.49 -14.37
CA SER A 30 10.10 30.46 -13.92
C SER A 30 11.54 30.02 -14.20
N ALA A 31 11.85 28.74 -13.93
CA ALA A 31 13.16 28.15 -14.19
C ALA A 31 13.44 28.07 -15.70
N PHE A 32 12.43 27.71 -16.49
CA PHE A 32 12.55 27.62 -17.94
C PHE A 32 12.85 28.98 -18.57
N LYS A 33 12.15 30.05 -18.13
CA LYS A 33 12.42 31.43 -18.57
C LYS A 33 13.82 31.91 -18.18
N ALA A 34 14.29 31.58 -16.99
CA ALA A 34 15.63 31.94 -16.56
C ALA A 34 16.72 31.24 -17.39
N ALA A 35 16.50 29.97 -17.74
CA ALA A 35 17.43 29.21 -18.57
C ALA A 35 17.38 29.61 -20.06
N ASN A 36 16.24 30.11 -20.54
CA ASN A 36 16.01 30.45 -21.95
C ASN A 36 15.47 31.89 -22.05
N PRO A 37 16.35 32.89 -22.10
CA PRO A 37 15.95 34.27 -22.36
C PRO A 37 15.17 34.39 -23.67
N ASP A 38 14.18 35.29 -23.70
CA ASP A 38 13.28 35.54 -24.84
C ASP A 38 12.38 34.37 -25.27
N ALA A 39 12.39 33.25 -24.54
CA ALA A 39 11.50 32.14 -24.80
C ALA A 39 10.02 32.55 -24.68
N VAL A 40 9.20 32.02 -25.57
CA VAL A 40 7.74 32.25 -25.56
C VAL A 40 7.01 31.05 -24.96
N PHE A 41 5.70 31.20 -24.69
CA PHE A 41 4.88 30.15 -24.09
C PHE A 41 4.89 28.86 -24.93
N GLU A 42 4.93 29.01 -26.24
CA GLU A 42 4.98 27.93 -27.21
C GLU A 42 6.24 27.06 -27.06
N ASP A 43 7.40 27.68 -26.75
CA ASP A 43 8.64 26.94 -26.49
C ASP A 43 8.57 26.14 -25.19
N PHE A 44 7.92 26.71 -24.17
CA PHE A 44 7.69 25.99 -22.91
C PHE A 44 6.76 24.79 -23.12
N ILE A 45 5.67 24.93 -23.87
CA ILE A 45 4.75 23.81 -24.15
C ILE A 45 5.44 22.70 -24.92
N ARG A 46 6.27 23.02 -25.92
CA ARG A 46 7.06 22.03 -26.66
C ARG A 46 7.97 21.19 -25.77
N TRP A 47 8.49 21.79 -24.70
CA TRP A 47 9.37 21.12 -23.74
C TRP A 47 8.60 20.38 -22.63
N HIS A 48 7.63 21.04 -22.00
CA HIS A 48 6.93 20.54 -20.81
C HIS A 48 5.77 19.59 -21.14
N SER A 49 5.07 19.86 -22.26
CA SER A 49 3.94 19.05 -22.73
C SER A 49 4.02 18.83 -24.24
N PRO A 50 4.95 17.97 -24.72
CA PRO A 50 5.14 17.74 -26.16
C PRO A 50 3.87 17.21 -26.86
N GLY A 51 2.97 16.55 -26.14
CA GLY A 51 1.67 16.12 -26.68
C GLY A 51 0.69 17.27 -26.97
N ASP A 52 0.94 18.47 -26.45
CA ASP A 52 0.16 19.68 -26.73
C ASP A 52 0.73 20.53 -27.87
N TRP A 53 1.75 20.04 -28.57
CA TRP A 53 2.31 20.67 -29.75
C TRP A 53 1.93 19.89 -31.01
N GLU A 54 1.05 20.46 -31.83
CA GLU A 54 0.67 19.92 -33.12
C GLU A 54 1.69 20.37 -34.18
N SER A 55 2.48 19.43 -34.69
CA SER A 55 3.45 19.73 -35.75
C SER A 55 2.73 19.83 -37.10
N ASP A 56 3.04 20.85 -37.91
CA ASP A 56 2.47 21.04 -39.25
C ASP A 56 3.07 20.06 -40.29
N ALA A 57 3.67 18.95 -39.85
CA ALA A 57 4.20 17.92 -40.72
C ALA A 57 3.02 17.17 -41.36
N ILE A 58 2.64 17.64 -42.54
CA ILE A 58 1.80 16.93 -43.51
C ILE A 58 2.30 15.48 -43.61
N GLU A 59 1.38 14.52 -43.55
CA GLU A 59 1.57 13.12 -43.95
C GLU A 59 1.98 13.04 -45.43
N ASP A 60 3.16 13.51 -45.82
CA ASP A 60 3.72 13.18 -47.13
C ASP A 60 4.58 11.93 -46.98
N SER A 61 3.86 10.82 -46.88
CA SER A 61 4.38 9.49 -47.14
C SER A 61 4.79 9.41 -48.61
N ARG A 62 5.99 9.91 -48.96
CA ARG A 62 6.81 9.46 -50.11
C ARG A 62 8.10 10.26 -50.27
N VAL A 63 9.21 9.54 -50.03
CA VAL A 63 10.54 9.73 -50.63
C VAL A 63 11.30 11.00 -50.25
N SER A 64 12.27 10.84 -49.33
CA SER A 64 13.70 11.09 -49.59
C SER A 64 14.42 11.33 -48.25
N GLU A 65 15.20 10.34 -47.83
CA GLU A 65 16.36 10.58 -46.97
C GLU A 65 17.20 11.71 -47.58
N THR A 66 17.68 12.65 -46.76
CA THR A 66 18.45 13.86 -47.11
C THR A 66 17.61 15.14 -47.23
N LYS A 67 17.22 15.69 -46.07
CA LYS A 67 17.23 17.14 -45.80
C LYS A 67 17.16 17.34 -44.30
N MET A 68 18.30 17.64 -43.68
CA MET A 68 18.28 18.33 -42.39
C MET A 68 17.65 19.71 -42.65
N ASN A 69 16.34 19.81 -42.50
CA ASN A 69 15.65 21.09 -42.44
C ASN A 69 16.06 21.76 -41.12
N ASN A 70 17.15 22.52 -41.17
CA ASN A 70 17.60 23.43 -40.12
C ASN A 70 16.71 24.69 -40.03
N ASP A 71 15.40 24.54 -40.25
CA ASP A 71 14.42 25.62 -40.04
C ASP A 71 14.11 25.66 -38.55
N TRP A 72 15.00 26.30 -37.79
CA TRP A 72 14.73 26.70 -36.43
C TRP A 72 14.11 28.11 -36.43
N PRO A 73 12.96 28.34 -35.77
CA PRO A 73 12.21 27.40 -34.94
C PRO A 73 11.30 26.43 -35.75
N PRO A 74 11.10 25.18 -35.27
CA PRO A 74 10.22 24.19 -35.90
C PRO A 74 8.79 24.70 -36.05
N ARG A 75 8.20 24.46 -37.22
CA ARG A 75 6.83 24.87 -37.53
C ARG A 75 5.82 23.98 -36.81
N GLY A 76 4.79 24.59 -36.25
CA GLY A 76 3.71 23.91 -35.54
C GLY A 76 2.85 24.89 -34.77
N ARG A 77 1.83 24.37 -34.09
CA ARG A 77 0.87 25.14 -33.31
C ARG A 77 0.53 24.43 -32.00
N LEU A 78 -0.03 25.19 -31.07
CA LEU A 78 -0.56 24.65 -29.83
C LEU A 78 -1.84 23.83 -30.10
N SER A 79 -2.05 22.80 -29.28
CA SER A 79 -3.29 22.03 -29.26
C SER A 79 -4.51 22.91 -29.01
N SER A 80 -5.70 22.42 -29.37
CA SER A 80 -6.98 23.12 -29.16
C SER A 80 -7.15 23.61 -27.71
N ARG A 81 -6.80 22.80 -26.71
CA ARG A 81 -6.90 23.17 -25.28
C ARG A 81 -5.87 24.23 -24.83
N MET A 82 -4.68 24.24 -25.44
CA MET A 82 -3.62 25.20 -25.10
C MET A 82 -3.73 26.52 -25.87
N SER A 83 -4.49 26.54 -26.97
CA SER A 83 -4.82 27.74 -27.76
C SER A 83 -6.11 28.43 -27.32
N GLU A 84 -6.86 27.85 -26.38
CA GLU A 84 -8.13 28.39 -25.88
C GLU A 84 -7.98 29.78 -25.24
N HIS A 85 -8.95 30.65 -25.49
CA HIS A 85 -8.98 32.00 -24.92
C HIS A 85 -9.15 31.91 -23.40
N GLY A 86 -8.24 32.56 -22.66
CA GLY A 86 -8.27 32.54 -21.19
C GLY A 86 -7.63 31.31 -20.55
N ASN A 87 -6.89 30.50 -21.33
CA ASN A 87 -6.11 29.36 -20.85
C ASN A 87 -5.30 29.70 -19.58
N PHE A 88 -5.45 28.86 -18.55
CA PHE A 88 -4.84 29.07 -17.24
C PHE A 88 -3.31 29.02 -17.28
N TRP A 89 -2.73 28.10 -18.05
CA TRP A 89 -1.29 27.95 -18.18
C TRP A 89 -0.66 29.19 -18.84
N ARG A 90 -1.33 29.77 -19.83
CA ARG A 90 -0.87 31.02 -20.45
C ARG A 90 -0.90 32.20 -19.49
N LYS A 91 -1.93 32.30 -18.64
CA LYS A 91 -1.97 33.32 -17.57
C LYS A 91 -0.82 33.11 -16.58
N LEU A 92 -0.63 31.88 -16.13
CA LEU A 92 0.45 31.52 -15.20
C LEU A 92 1.83 31.80 -15.80
N TRP A 93 2.01 31.51 -17.08
CA TRP A 93 3.23 31.84 -17.82
C TRP A 93 3.48 33.34 -17.82
N ASN A 94 2.46 34.17 -18.08
CA ASN A 94 2.64 35.62 -18.07
C ASN A 94 3.00 36.15 -16.66
N ASP A 95 2.46 35.53 -15.61
CA ASP A 95 2.71 35.91 -14.22
C ASP A 95 4.07 35.39 -13.69
N ALA A 96 4.62 34.33 -14.30
CA ALA A 96 5.85 33.68 -13.84
C ALA A 96 7.10 34.55 -14.10
N PRO A 97 7.90 34.88 -13.08
CA PRO A 97 9.15 35.63 -13.25
C PRO A 97 10.27 34.74 -13.83
N ALA A 98 11.24 35.33 -14.52
CA ALA A 98 12.44 34.60 -14.93
C ALA A 98 13.41 34.46 -13.74
N LEU A 99 13.30 33.36 -12.99
CA LEU A 99 14.15 33.05 -11.83
C LEU A 99 14.69 31.62 -11.89
N ALA A 100 16.00 31.44 -11.66
CA ALA A 100 16.61 30.12 -11.66
C ALA A 100 16.10 29.28 -10.48
N ALA A 101 16.01 27.96 -10.63
CA ALA A 101 15.48 27.06 -9.60
C ALA A 101 16.18 27.22 -8.23
N SER A 102 17.48 27.57 -8.22
CA SER A 102 18.25 27.82 -7.00
C SER A 102 17.89 29.12 -6.26
N GLU A 103 17.27 30.08 -6.96
CA GLU A 103 16.86 31.39 -6.43
C GLU A 103 15.37 31.43 -6.08
N GLN A 104 14.62 30.44 -6.54
CA GLN A 104 13.20 30.31 -6.24
C GLN A 104 12.97 29.86 -4.80
N LYS A 105 11.84 30.25 -4.24
CA LYS A 105 11.39 29.74 -2.95
C LYS A 105 11.14 28.22 -3.06
N PRO A 106 11.71 27.38 -2.19
CA PRO A 106 11.44 25.95 -2.20
C PRO A 106 9.94 25.66 -2.06
N LEU A 107 9.41 24.79 -2.93
CA LEU A 107 8.02 24.34 -2.88
C LEU A 107 7.74 23.46 -1.66
N PHE A 108 8.77 22.77 -1.17
CA PHE A 108 8.70 21.87 -0.03
C PHE A 108 9.63 22.35 1.09
N ASP A 109 9.06 22.57 2.27
CA ASP A 109 9.81 22.92 3.48
C ASP A 109 9.95 21.68 4.37
N ALA A 110 11.07 20.98 4.20
CA ALA A 110 11.34 19.73 4.92
C ALA A 110 11.33 19.90 6.45
N ASN A 111 11.79 21.04 6.95
CA ASN A 111 11.83 21.30 8.39
C ASN A 111 10.42 21.47 8.94
N ARG A 112 9.61 22.29 8.28
CA ARG A 112 8.22 22.51 8.69
C ARG A 112 7.39 21.23 8.61
N GLU A 113 7.51 20.44 7.54
CA GLU A 113 6.79 19.17 7.45
C GLU A 113 7.30 18.17 8.50
N GLY A 114 8.59 18.17 8.81
CA GLY A 114 9.16 17.40 9.92
C GLY A 114 8.56 17.79 11.27
N GLU A 115 8.48 19.09 11.59
CA GLU A 115 7.87 19.61 12.82
C GLU A 115 6.40 19.21 12.94
N LYS A 116 5.63 19.25 11.84
CA LYS A 116 4.23 18.78 11.86
C LYS A 116 4.13 17.31 12.21
N ILE A 117 5.00 16.47 11.67
CA ILE A 117 5.02 15.02 11.97
C ILE A 117 5.37 14.81 13.45
N LEU A 118 6.39 15.49 13.97
CA LEU A 118 6.77 15.39 15.37
C LEU A 118 5.63 15.83 16.30
N HIS A 119 5.02 16.98 16.01
CA HIS A 119 3.87 17.46 16.77
C HIS A 119 2.68 16.49 16.72
N TYR A 120 2.42 15.89 15.56
CA TYR A 120 1.40 14.85 15.42
C TYR A 120 1.72 13.65 16.33
N LEU A 121 2.96 13.16 16.34
CA LEU A 121 3.37 12.04 17.18
C LEU A 121 3.29 12.37 18.68
N GLU A 122 3.61 13.60 19.08
CA GLU A 122 3.53 14.06 20.47
C GLU A 122 2.09 14.24 20.95
N THR A 123 1.17 14.63 20.06
CA THR A 123 -0.24 14.93 20.40
C THR A 123 -1.20 13.79 20.09
N LEU A 124 -0.70 12.71 19.46
CA LEU A 124 -1.49 11.54 19.08
C LEU A 124 -2.21 10.95 20.29
N GLN A 125 -3.52 10.80 20.18
CA GLN A 125 -4.29 10.21 21.26
C GLN A 125 -4.03 8.69 21.32
N PRO A 126 -3.83 8.10 22.52
CA PRO A 126 -3.50 6.68 22.65
C PRO A 126 -4.47 5.72 21.94
N HIS A 127 -5.76 6.07 21.89
CA HIS A 127 -6.76 5.25 21.20
C HIS A 127 -6.59 5.24 19.67
N GLN A 128 -6.09 6.33 19.07
CA GLN A 128 -5.79 6.40 17.64
C GLN A 128 -4.55 5.58 17.29
N LEU A 129 -3.59 5.50 18.22
CA LEU A 129 -2.40 4.66 18.08
C LEU A 129 -2.76 3.16 18.18
N LEU A 130 -3.74 2.80 19.02
CA LEU A 130 -4.14 1.41 19.23
C LEU A 130 -4.52 0.70 17.93
N GLU A 131 -5.26 1.37 17.03
CA GLU A 131 -5.64 0.81 15.72
C GLU A 131 -4.40 0.40 14.91
N GLN A 132 -3.42 1.29 14.82
CA GLN A 132 -2.18 1.07 14.08
C GLN A 132 -1.34 -0.03 14.73
N MET A 133 -1.25 -0.05 16.06
CA MET A 133 -0.56 -1.10 16.81
C MET A 133 -1.18 -2.48 16.58
N VAL A 134 -2.51 -2.56 16.62
CA VAL A 134 -3.25 -3.81 16.38
C VAL A 134 -3.00 -4.31 14.95
N CYS A 135 -3.09 -3.42 13.96
CA CYS A 135 -2.81 -3.78 12.57
C CYS A 135 -1.37 -4.25 12.37
N ALA A 136 -0.40 -3.55 12.97
CA ALA A 136 1.02 -3.93 12.90
C ALA A 136 1.28 -5.28 13.58
N ALA A 137 0.71 -5.50 14.77
CA ALA A 137 0.89 -6.74 15.53
C ALA A 137 0.34 -7.96 14.79
N PHE A 138 -0.88 -7.88 14.25
CA PHE A 138 -1.48 -9.00 13.50
C PHE A 138 -0.76 -9.26 12.19
N ARG A 139 -0.34 -8.22 11.45
CA ARG A 139 0.49 -8.38 10.25
C ARG A 139 1.82 -9.05 10.56
N ALA A 140 2.54 -8.57 11.56
CA ALA A 140 3.82 -9.15 11.97
C ALA A 140 3.67 -10.61 12.42
N THR A 141 2.59 -10.94 13.13
CA THR A 141 2.30 -12.31 13.54
C THR A 141 2.00 -13.20 12.33
N ALA A 142 1.17 -12.74 11.39
CA ALA A 142 0.84 -13.50 10.18
C ALA A 142 2.08 -13.75 9.32
N GLU A 143 2.93 -12.73 9.16
CA GLU A 143 4.20 -12.84 8.45
C GLU A 143 5.15 -13.84 9.13
N THR A 144 5.28 -13.74 10.46
CA THR A 144 6.11 -14.68 11.23
C THR A 144 5.64 -16.12 11.03
N LEU A 145 4.33 -16.36 11.11
CA LEU A 145 3.74 -17.69 10.87
C LEU A 145 3.99 -18.17 9.44
N ASN A 146 3.87 -17.29 8.44
CA ASN A 146 4.12 -17.64 7.03
C ASN A 146 5.60 -17.97 6.75
N GLN A 147 6.53 -17.33 7.47
CA GLN A 147 7.96 -17.58 7.33
C GLN A 147 8.44 -18.85 8.06
N THR A 148 7.62 -19.43 8.95
CA THR A 148 8.01 -20.64 9.67
C THR A 148 8.15 -21.84 8.74
N SER A 149 9.22 -22.61 8.90
CA SER A 149 9.41 -23.86 8.17
C SER A 149 8.68 -25.01 8.85
N PHE A 150 7.61 -25.50 8.22
CA PHE A 150 6.82 -26.63 8.70
C PHE A 150 6.81 -27.83 7.73
N GLY A 151 7.72 -27.83 6.76
CA GLY A 151 7.80 -28.88 5.73
C GLY A 151 6.62 -28.85 4.74
N ASP A 152 6.49 -29.91 3.96
CA ASP A 152 5.47 -30.01 2.91
C ASP A 152 4.13 -30.55 3.47
N VAL A 153 3.39 -29.65 4.11
CA VAL A 153 2.07 -29.92 4.71
C VAL A 153 1.03 -28.97 4.08
N ASP A 154 0.34 -29.44 3.05
CA ASP A 154 -0.60 -28.61 2.27
C ASP A 154 -1.78 -28.08 3.09
N GLN A 155 -2.25 -28.85 4.08
CA GLN A 155 -3.28 -28.41 5.02
C GLN A 155 -2.86 -27.15 5.79
N MET A 156 -1.57 -27.02 6.10
CA MET A 156 -1.04 -25.86 6.82
C MET A 156 -0.94 -24.63 5.91
N LYS A 157 -0.47 -24.83 4.67
CA LYS A 157 -0.44 -23.77 3.64
C LYS A 157 -1.84 -23.18 3.44
N SER A 158 -2.84 -24.04 3.25
CA SER A 158 -4.23 -23.61 3.08
C SER A 158 -4.78 -22.84 4.29
N LYS A 159 -4.47 -23.27 5.52
CA LYS A 159 -4.87 -22.55 6.75
C LYS A 159 -4.21 -21.18 6.87
N LEU A 160 -2.94 -21.05 6.46
CA LEU A 160 -2.22 -19.77 6.45
C LEU A 160 -2.75 -18.82 5.37
N ASP A 161 -3.07 -19.34 4.19
CA ASP A 161 -3.70 -18.55 3.12
C ASP A 161 -5.07 -18.01 3.59
N GLN A 162 -5.87 -18.86 4.23
CA GLN A 162 -7.14 -18.45 4.84
C GLN A 162 -6.95 -17.38 5.91
N LEU A 163 -5.95 -17.54 6.79
CA LEU A 163 -5.62 -16.53 7.80
C LEU A 163 -5.26 -15.19 7.16
N CYS A 164 -4.41 -15.18 6.13
CA CYS A 164 -4.02 -13.96 5.44
C CYS A 164 -5.25 -13.25 4.85
N LEU A 165 -6.20 -13.99 4.28
CA LEU A 165 -7.45 -13.44 3.76
C LEU A 165 -8.32 -12.86 4.90
N THR A 166 -8.47 -13.57 6.01
CA THR A 166 -9.24 -13.10 7.18
C THR A 166 -8.62 -11.86 7.82
N VAL A 167 -7.29 -11.84 7.97
CA VAL A 167 -6.55 -10.67 8.46
C VAL A 167 -6.76 -9.49 7.53
N ALA A 168 -6.63 -9.69 6.22
CA ALA A 168 -6.82 -8.62 5.24
C ALA A 168 -8.25 -8.07 5.25
N SER A 169 -9.28 -8.91 5.45
CA SER A 169 -10.66 -8.46 5.53
C SER A 169 -10.95 -7.70 6.84
N MET A 170 -10.49 -8.23 7.98
CA MET A 170 -10.77 -7.66 9.31
C MET A 170 -9.96 -6.40 9.62
N LEU A 171 -8.75 -6.27 9.07
CA LEU A 171 -7.91 -5.09 9.27
C LEU A 171 -8.20 -3.95 8.28
N ARG A 172 -8.98 -4.20 7.21
CA ARG A 172 -9.29 -3.16 6.21
C ARG A 172 -10.13 -2.01 6.80
N PRO A 173 -11.17 -2.24 7.62
CA PRO A 173 -11.91 -1.17 8.28
C PRO A 173 -11.04 -0.30 9.21
N LEU A 174 -10.08 -0.93 9.89
CA LEU A 174 -9.16 -0.26 10.83
C LEU A 174 -8.12 0.64 10.14
N GLN A 175 -7.92 0.51 8.84
CA GLN A 175 -6.98 1.37 8.08
C GLN A 175 -7.58 2.74 7.72
N GLY A 176 -8.89 2.92 7.89
CA GLY A 176 -9.60 4.14 7.52
C GLY A 176 -9.80 5.18 8.63
N ASN A 177 -9.20 5.01 9.82
CA ASN A 177 -9.46 5.83 11.02
C ASN A 177 -10.96 5.92 11.40
N GLN A 178 -11.77 4.96 10.97
CA GLN A 178 -13.21 4.89 11.26
C GLN A 178 -13.47 3.73 12.22
N LEU A 179 -12.95 3.83 13.45
CA LEU A 179 -13.57 3.11 14.55
C LEU A 179 -14.93 3.77 14.83
N SER A 180 -15.94 3.32 14.08
CA SER A 180 -17.30 3.38 14.60
C SER A 180 -17.29 2.73 15.98
N ARG A 181 -17.94 3.37 16.94
CA ARG A 181 -17.98 2.96 18.35
C ARG A 181 -18.86 1.72 18.52
N ASP A 182 -18.60 0.68 17.73
CA ASP A 182 -19.45 -0.49 17.59
C ASP A 182 -18.82 -1.67 18.30
N SER A 183 -19.65 -2.37 19.07
CA SER A 183 -19.32 -3.60 19.80
C SER A 183 -18.75 -4.71 18.90
N GLU A 184 -18.98 -4.62 17.59
CA GLU A 184 -18.62 -5.63 16.60
C GLU A 184 -17.09 -5.74 16.40
N VAL A 185 -16.36 -4.60 16.39
CA VAL A 185 -14.91 -4.60 16.17
C VAL A 185 -14.17 -5.38 17.26
N PHE A 186 -14.61 -5.27 18.51
CA PHE A 186 -13.97 -5.97 19.62
C PHE A 186 -14.19 -7.49 19.54
N GLU A 187 -15.37 -7.93 19.12
CA GLU A 187 -15.65 -9.35 18.90
C GLU A 187 -14.88 -9.89 17.69
N ASP A 188 -14.75 -9.10 16.62
CA ASP A 188 -13.92 -9.46 15.45
C ASP A 188 -12.44 -9.63 15.84
N LEU A 189 -11.91 -8.73 16.68
CA LEU A 189 -10.55 -8.82 17.20
C LEU A 189 -10.35 -10.05 18.09
N LYS A 190 -11.32 -10.38 18.96
CA LYS A 190 -11.27 -11.61 19.76
C LYS A 190 -11.27 -12.86 18.88
N GLN A 191 -12.14 -12.88 17.88
CA GLN A 191 -12.22 -13.99 16.92
C GLN A 191 -10.91 -14.14 16.14
N LEU A 192 -10.28 -13.02 15.78
CA LEU A 192 -8.98 -13.01 15.13
C LEU A 192 -7.90 -13.58 16.06
N CYS A 193 -7.82 -13.12 17.31
CA CYS A 193 -6.90 -13.66 18.32
C CYS A 193 -7.06 -15.18 18.49
N ALA A 194 -8.30 -15.68 18.57
CA ALA A 194 -8.57 -17.11 18.68
C ALA A 194 -8.09 -17.89 17.43
N THR A 195 -8.31 -17.32 16.25
CA THR A 195 -7.87 -17.91 14.97
C THR A 195 -6.35 -17.99 14.90
N PHE A 196 -5.64 -16.91 15.25
CA PHE A 196 -4.18 -16.90 15.34
C PHE A 196 -3.67 -17.95 16.32
N GLY A 197 -4.22 -18.01 17.54
CA GLY A 197 -3.79 -18.98 18.54
C GLY A 197 -3.98 -20.44 18.10
N ASN A 198 -5.02 -20.72 17.29
CA ASN A 198 -5.22 -22.05 16.72
C ASN A 198 -4.16 -22.37 15.66
N ILE A 199 -3.89 -21.44 14.75
CA ILE A 199 -2.90 -21.63 13.67
C ILE A 199 -1.50 -21.70 14.23
N GLU A 200 -1.15 -20.89 15.23
CA GLU A 200 0.13 -20.94 15.93
C GLU A 200 0.41 -22.35 16.50
N ARG A 201 -0.58 -22.97 17.17
CA ARG A 201 -0.43 -24.33 17.70
C ARG A 201 -0.15 -25.35 16.60
N PHE A 202 -0.86 -25.29 15.48
CA PHE A 202 -0.61 -26.16 14.34
C PHE A 202 0.77 -25.92 13.73
N THR A 203 1.16 -24.65 13.61
CA THR A 203 2.47 -24.24 13.11
C THR A 203 3.59 -24.83 13.96
N ILE A 204 3.51 -24.66 15.28
CA ILE A 204 4.50 -25.18 16.24
C ILE A 204 4.59 -26.70 16.14
N LEU A 205 3.45 -27.39 16.09
CA LEU A 205 3.42 -28.85 15.96
C LEU A 205 4.06 -29.30 14.65
N ALA A 206 3.67 -28.70 13.52
CA ALA A 206 4.17 -29.05 12.20
C ALA A 206 5.68 -28.78 12.09
N ALA A 207 6.16 -27.62 12.56
CA ALA A 207 7.58 -27.28 12.60
C ALA A 207 8.38 -28.25 13.50
N SER A 208 7.85 -28.62 14.66
CA SER A 208 8.48 -29.60 15.55
C SER A 208 8.55 -30.99 14.91
N LEU A 209 7.46 -31.46 14.29
CA LEU A 209 7.42 -32.73 13.60
C LEU A 209 8.38 -32.75 12.40
N HIS A 210 8.40 -31.68 11.60
CA HIS A 210 9.30 -31.52 10.48
C HIS A 210 10.77 -31.61 10.92
N ARG A 211 11.13 -30.92 12.00
CA ARG A 211 12.50 -30.96 12.55
C ARG A 211 12.88 -32.32 13.12
N LYS A 212 11.98 -32.99 13.84
CA LYS A 212 12.25 -34.30 14.46
C LYS A 212 12.29 -35.45 13.46
N PHE A 213 11.45 -35.40 12.43
CA PHE A 213 11.30 -36.45 11.43
C PHE A 213 11.80 -36.00 10.06
N ILE A 214 12.87 -35.21 10.01
CA ILE A 214 13.41 -34.66 8.76
C ILE A 214 13.79 -35.75 7.74
N ARG A 215 14.16 -36.95 8.22
CA ARG A 215 14.47 -38.13 7.39
C ARG A 215 13.25 -39.00 7.05
N ALA A 216 12.09 -38.72 7.63
CA ALA A 216 10.86 -39.48 7.46
C ALA A 216 9.65 -38.55 7.29
N PRO A 217 9.60 -37.72 6.23
CA PRO A 217 8.57 -36.69 6.06
C PRO A 217 7.16 -37.26 5.95
N ARG A 218 6.99 -38.48 5.41
CA ARG A 218 5.68 -39.17 5.34
C ARG A 218 5.10 -39.40 6.73
N LEU A 219 5.91 -39.92 7.66
CA LEU A 219 5.47 -40.14 9.05
C LEU A 219 5.08 -38.82 9.73
N SER A 220 5.87 -37.76 9.50
CA SER A 220 5.55 -36.43 10.05
C SER A 220 4.20 -35.90 9.58
N ARG A 221 3.86 -36.17 8.31
CA ARG A 221 2.60 -35.74 7.68
C ARG A 221 1.41 -36.52 8.21
N GLU A 222 1.53 -37.84 8.36
CA GLU A 222 0.45 -38.66 8.91
C GLU A 222 0.15 -38.30 10.37
N ILE A 223 1.19 -38.16 11.21
CA ILE A 223 1.03 -37.75 12.62
C ILE A 223 0.34 -36.37 12.71
N PHE A 224 0.73 -35.43 11.84
CA PHE A 224 0.09 -34.11 11.79
C PHE A 224 -1.38 -34.21 11.36
N SER A 225 -1.67 -34.99 10.31
CA SER A 225 -3.03 -35.17 9.78
C SER A 225 -3.96 -35.77 10.83
N ASP A 226 -3.53 -36.82 11.52
CA ASP A 226 -4.29 -37.47 12.60
C ASP A 226 -4.59 -36.50 13.74
N TYR A 227 -3.58 -35.73 14.17
CA TYR A 227 -3.76 -34.72 15.19
C TYR A 227 -4.73 -33.62 14.74
N ASN A 228 -4.59 -33.13 13.51
CA ASN A 228 -5.45 -32.09 12.96
C ASN A 228 -6.91 -32.56 12.87
N ASN A 229 -7.15 -33.79 12.41
CA ASN A 229 -8.48 -34.39 12.37
C ASN A 229 -9.10 -34.50 13.77
N PHE A 230 -8.35 -35.02 14.75
CA PHE A 230 -8.82 -35.12 16.14
C PHE A 230 -9.15 -33.75 16.73
N TYR A 231 -8.29 -32.75 16.50
CA TYR A 231 -8.47 -31.40 17.05
C TYR A 231 -9.65 -30.67 16.39
N CYS A 232 -9.82 -30.79 15.07
CA CYS A 232 -10.96 -30.22 14.35
C CYS A 232 -12.29 -30.83 14.82
N LEU A 233 -12.35 -32.14 15.04
CA LEU A 233 -13.53 -32.82 15.59
C LEU A 233 -13.87 -32.32 17.00
N LYS A 234 -12.85 -32.09 17.83
CA LYS A 234 -13.05 -31.63 19.21
C LYS A 234 -13.54 -30.17 19.28
N ILE A 235 -13.01 -29.29 18.44
CA ILE A 235 -13.47 -27.89 18.37
C ILE A 235 -14.89 -27.80 17.81
N GLY A 236 -15.22 -28.59 16.79
CA GLY A 236 -16.58 -28.65 16.26
C GLY A 236 -17.62 -29.08 17.32
N ASN A 237 -17.20 -29.90 18.28
CA ASN A 237 -18.05 -30.37 19.38
C ASN A 237 -18.00 -29.46 20.63
N SER A 238 -16.96 -28.66 20.83
CA SER A 238 -16.78 -27.80 22.02
C SER A 238 -17.43 -26.42 21.90
N ALA A 239 -18.19 -26.14 20.85
CA ALA A 239 -19.06 -24.96 20.80
C ALA A 239 -20.16 -24.95 21.89
N VAL A 240 -20.25 -26.01 22.71
CA VAL A 240 -21.24 -26.15 23.79
C VAL A 240 -20.64 -26.08 25.21
N GLU A 241 -19.33 -26.18 25.43
CA GLU A 241 -18.82 -26.09 26.82
C GLU A 241 -17.36 -25.64 26.90
N GLY A 242 -17.16 -24.53 27.60
CA GLY A 242 -15.86 -23.93 27.85
C GLY A 242 -15.07 -24.76 28.86
N ASP A 243 -14.15 -25.58 28.39
CA ASP A 243 -13.03 -26.04 29.19
C ASP A 243 -11.82 -26.34 28.30
N ILE A 244 -10.71 -25.64 28.56
CA ILE A 244 -9.43 -25.84 27.89
C ILE A 244 -8.79 -27.09 28.50
N PRO A 245 -8.62 -28.20 27.77
CA PRO A 245 -7.93 -29.37 28.31
C PRO A 245 -6.43 -29.10 28.31
N LYS A 246 -5.80 -29.14 29.50
CA LYS A 246 -4.34 -29.30 29.61
C LYS A 246 -3.95 -30.63 28.97
N VAL A 247 -3.27 -30.57 27.82
CA VAL A 247 -2.80 -31.77 27.12
C VAL A 247 -1.57 -32.33 27.84
N ASN A 248 -1.80 -33.30 28.72
CA ASN A 248 -0.78 -34.20 29.28
C ASN A 248 -0.56 -35.45 28.38
N CYS A 249 -0.75 -35.34 27.06
CA CYS A 249 -0.61 -36.47 26.15
C CYS A 249 0.77 -36.52 25.49
N LEU A 250 1.84 -36.79 26.25
CA LEU A 250 3.08 -37.33 25.69
C LEU A 250 3.79 -38.34 26.62
N ARG A 251 3.14 -38.85 27.67
CA ARG A 251 3.77 -39.82 28.60
C ARG A 251 3.21 -41.24 28.58
N GLY A 252 2.21 -41.55 27.75
CA GLY A 252 1.66 -42.89 27.66
C GLY A 252 1.33 -43.22 26.22
N SER A 253 2.15 -44.08 25.61
CA SER A 253 2.01 -44.79 24.31
C SER A 253 3.30 -44.75 23.49
N PHE A 254 4.41 -45.13 24.12
CA PHE A 254 5.60 -45.66 23.42
C PHE A 254 5.79 -47.12 23.87
N HIS A 255 4.77 -47.96 23.65
CA HIS A 255 4.96 -49.39 23.63
C HIS A 255 4.26 -49.93 22.39
N VAL A 256 5.01 -50.75 21.64
CA VAL A 256 4.75 -51.24 20.28
C VAL A 256 4.98 -50.10 19.27
N ILE A 257 6.09 -50.04 18.54
CA ILE A 257 6.59 -51.03 17.59
C ILE A 257 8.13 -51.10 17.67
N VAL A 258 8.63 -52.18 18.27
CA VAL A 258 9.93 -52.77 17.94
C VAL A 258 9.58 -54.12 17.32
N ALA A 259 9.64 -54.22 16.00
CA ALA A 259 9.97 -55.44 15.26
C ALA A 259 9.76 -55.19 13.76
N LEU A 260 10.82 -55.48 13.00
CA LEU A 260 11.00 -55.50 11.55
C LEU A 260 11.32 -54.15 10.89
#